data_AF-A0A0S8DQ27-F1
#
_entry.id   AF-A0A0S8DQ27-F1
#
_cell.length_a   1.000
_cell.length_b   1.000
_cell.length_c   1.000
_cell.angle_alpha   90.00
_cell.angle_beta   90.00
_cell.angle_gamma   90.00
#
_symmetry.space_group_name_H-M   'P 1'
#
loop_
_entity.id
_entity.type
_entity.pdbx_description
1 polymer ?
#
loop_
_entity_poly.entity_id
_entity_poly.type
_entity_poly.pdbx_seq_one_letter_code
_entity_poly.pdbx_strand_id
1 'polypeptide(L)'
;MTAGSFLLQSVWLVSLLGALSTGRAVSSATAIQEAVDVACPTCGQTVTLGADDSTLTCSCGEQIDAAAIWERRTARLNKYTEANSDVVAQRGCLACHRDISVINAKMAFIRNIGGPGKGCVVCHEGDANAGRRDAAHQGMIRNPADLWECAKGRGCAKCHSRNPSVVDVMSMATDPLGQRFHVYRVERSLMSTQMGILNNALAANGLIPIGTRPYANFDCDDPLGPVPLTGTQAYARWVAEAIAQGCIDRRDHAMRLPTGEQARERWGLPQAMMVDYYRKECARCHNWGAGKNQRGDRRGSGCAGCHVPYSNDAYYEGTDETLSRDEIRKPLRHEITIAPGSVMCTRCHTRGKRIGTSYEGLMESPFQSPWRKDGHGQMKLHGKSYIAVGCDVHRSHELECADCHTSIDIHGDGNIYPTTDHAVEIECTDCHGTPEAYPWQLPTGYGDCLVQ
;
A
#
# COMPACT_ATOMS: atom_id res chain seq x y z
N MET A 1 69.02 10.80 -3.75
CA MET A 1 69.49 9.76 -2.81
C MET A 1 68.35 9.58 -1.82
N THR A 2 67.60 8.48 -1.71
CA THR A 2 67.84 7.05 -1.95
C THR A 2 66.47 6.34 -2.05
N ALA A 3 66.49 5.17 -2.68
CA ALA A 3 65.42 4.21 -2.92
C ALA A 3 64.65 3.67 -1.68
N GLY A 4 63.47 3.09 -1.94
CA GLY A 4 62.73 2.14 -1.09
C GLY A 4 61.48 2.74 -0.46
N SER A 5 60.24 2.25 -0.60
CA SER A 5 59.80 0.88 -0.86
C SER A 5 58.39 0.88 -1.48
N PHE A 6 58.23 0.10 -2.56
CA PHE A 6 56.96 -0.33 -3.13
C PHE A 6 56.47 -1.57 -2.37
N LEU A 7 55.25 -1.56 -1.85
CA LEU A 7 54.40 -2.75 -1.67
C LEU A 7 52.99 -2.33 -1.22
N LEU A 8 51.99 -2.94 -1.87
CA LEU A 8 50.54 -2.94 -1.56
C LEU A 8 49.66 -1.84 -2.19
N GLN A 9 49.60 -1.80 -3.51
CA GLN A 9 48.37 -1.43 -4.23
C GLN A 9 48.23 -2.28 -5.51
N SER A 10 47.59 -3.46 -5.40
CA SER A 10 47.12 -4.23 -6.55
C SER A 10 46.14 -5.33 -6.13
N VAL A 11 44.90 -4.95 -5.77
CA VAL A 11 43.77 -5.90 -5.66
C VAL A 11 42.47 -5.36 -6.30
N TRP A 12 42.42 -4.11 -6.78
CA TRP A 12 41.17 -3.48 -7.23
C TRP A 12 41.08 -3.22 -8.75
N LEU A 13 41.61 -4.11 -9.59
CA LEU A 13 41.52 -3.93 -11.06
C LEU A 13 41.51 -5.21 -11.92
N VAL A 14 40.98 -6.32 -11.41
CA VAL A 14 40.80 -7.57 -12.21
C VAL A 14 39.33 -8.01 -12.34
N SER A 15 38.37 -7.36 -11.70
CA SER A 15 36.96 -7.82 -11.72
C SER A 15 36.07 -7.17 -12.80
N LEU A 16 36.62 -6.38 -13.73
CA LEU A 16 35.81 -5.59 -14.69
C LEU A 16 36.12 -5.81 -16.18
N LEU A 17 36.99 -6.77 -16.54
CA LEU A 17 37.33 -7.05 -17.95
C LEU A 17 37.27 -8.54 -18.34
N GLY A 18 36.54 -9.36 -17.59
CA GLY A 18 36.36 -10.80 -17.88
C GLY A 18 35.01 -11.19 -18.52
N ALA A 19 34.07 -10.27 -18.72
CA ALA A 19 32.70 -10.58 -19.12
C ALA A 19 32.39 -10.30 -20.61
N LEU A 20 33.41 -10.27 -21.48
CA LEU A 20 33.26 -10.01 -22.92
C LEU A 20 34.12 -10.96 -23.76
N SER A 21 33.92 -12.27 -23.64
CA SER A 21 34.22 -13.23 -24.71
C SER A 21 33.96 -14.67 -24.27
N THR A 22 32.71 -15.10 -24.26
CA THR A 22 32.36 -16.46 -24.71
C THR A 22 30.89 -16.44 -25.09
N GLY A 23 30.62 -16.53 -26.40
CA GLY A 23 29.28 -16.80 -26.90
C GLY A 23 28.85 -18.20 -26.49
N ARG A 24 28.33 -18.34 -25.27
CA ARG A 24 27.45 -19.45 -24.91
C ARG A 24 26.04 -18.96 -25.17
N ALA A 25 25.36 -19.64 -26.08
CA ALA A 25 23.91 -19.56 -26.21
C ALA A 25 23.31 -19.70 -24.81
N VAL A 26 22.67 -18.64 -24.33
CA VAL A 26 21.88 -18.67 -23.11
C VAL A 26 20.72 -19.61 -23.42
N SER A 27 20.78 -20.83 -22.88
CA SER A 27 19.69 -21.77 -22.98
C SER A 27 18.43 -21.14 -22.36
N SER A 28 17.33 -21.29 -23.07
CA SER A 28 16.00 -20.73 -22.79
C SER A 28 15.31 -21.37 -21.58
N ALA A 29 16.02 -21.61 -20.48
CA ALA A 29 15.50 -22.35 -19.32
C ALA A 29 16.00 -21.85 -17.96
N THR A 30 16.39 -20.57 -17.84
CA THR A 30 16.47 -19.92 -16.51
C THR A 30 15.10 -19.35 -16.18
N ALA A 31 14.15 -20.24 -15.87
CA ALA A 31 12.95 -19.83 -15.14
C ALA A 31 13.44 -19.11 -13.88
N ILE A 32 12.98 -17.88 -13.69
CA ILE A 32 13.42 -17.00 -12.60
C ILE A 32 13.33 -17.75 -11.27
N GLN A 33 14.48 -18.13 -10.72
CA GLN A 33 14.69 -18.76 -9.41
C GLN A 33 14.52 -17.72 -8.28
N GLU A 34 13.46 -16.92 -8.35
CA GLU A 34 13.06 -16.05 -7.24
C GLU A 34 12.30 -16.87 -6.22
N ALA A 35 12.67 -16.75 -4.95
CA ALA A 35 11.93 -17.37 -3.86
C ALA A 35 10.44 -17.02 -3.93
N VAL A 36 9.59 -18.00 -3.63
CA VAL A 36 8.12 -17.83 -3.73
C VAL A 36 7.47 -17.96 -2.37
N ASP A 37 6.56 -17.04 -2.08
CA ASP A 37 5.75 -17.10 -0.87
C ASP A 37 4.49 -17.93 -1.13
N VAL A 38 4.24 -18.90 -0.26
CA VAL A 38 3.04 -19.74 -0.22
C VAL A 38 2.43 -19.68 1.19
N ALA A 39 1.13 -19.96 1.32
CA ALA A 39 0.53 -20.11 2.65
C ALA A 39 0.46 -21.59 3.04
N CYS A 40 0.86 -21.89 4.27
CA CYS A 40 0.68 -23.20 4.86
C CYS A 40 -0.82 -23.55 4.93
N PRO A 41 -1.27 -24.71 4.39
CA PRO A 41 -2.68 -25.08 4.36
C PRO A 41 -3.28 -25.32 5.76
N THR A 42 -2.43 -25.65 6.73
CA THR A 42 -2.87 -25.97 8.10
C THR A 42 -3.01 -24.73 8.96
N CYS A 43 -2.00 -23.84 8.99
CA CYS A 43 -2.00 -22.67 9.90
C CYS A 43 -2.08 -21.31 9.20
N GLY A 44 -2.02 -21.25 7.86
CA GLY A 44 -2.08 -20.01 7.08
C GLY A 44 -0.82 -19.13 7.14
N GLN A 45 0.23 -19.59 7.84
CA GLN A 45 1.51 -18.87 7.88
C GLN A 45 2.15 -18.82 6.50
N THR A 46 2.80 -17.69 6.23
CA THR A 46 3.66 -17.54 5.05
C THR A 46 4.87 -18.44 5.20
N VAL A 47 5.15 -19.19 4.14
CA VAL A 47 6.38 -19.95 3.95
C VAL A 47 7.02 -19.48 2.66
N THR A 48 8.32 -19.18 2.72
CA THR A 48 9.10 -18.77 1.56
C THR A 48 9.87 -19.99 1.05
N LEU A 49 9.57 -20.45 -0.15
CA LEU A 49 10.25 -21.56 -0.82
C LEU A 49 11.44 -21.01 -1.60
N GLY A 50 12.63 -21.51 -1.29
CA GLY A 50 13.83 -21.34 -2.10
C GLY A 50 13.74 -22.11 -3.42
N ALA A 51 14.58 -21.72 -4.37
CA ALA A 51 14.58 -22.31 -5.71
C ALA A 51 14.95 -23.80 -5.74
N ASP A 52 15.72 -24.26 -4.74
CA ASP A 52 16.20 -25.63 -4.64
C ASP A 52 15.42 -26.47 -3.60
N ASP A 53 14.36 -25.91 -3.01
CA ASP A 53 13.56 -26.61 -2.01
C ASP A 53 12.69 -27.68 -2.67
N SER A 54 12.87 -28.95 -2.27
CA SER A 54 11.96 -30.05 -2.64
C SER A 54 10.78 -30.18 -1.68
N THR A 55 11.00 -29.88 -0.41
CA THR A 55 10.02 -29.97 0.68
C THR A 55 10.37 -28.98 1.78
N LEU A 56 9.35 -28.41 2.42
CA LEU A 56 9.56 -27.48 3.53
C LEU A 56 8.58 -27.74 4.67
N THR A 57 9.09 -27.87 5.89
CA THR A 57 8.27 -28.04 7.08
C THR A 57 7.88 -26.68 7.67
N CYS A 58 6.59 -26.35 7.65
CA CYS A 58 6.07 -25.17 8.33
C CYS A 58 6.29 -25.28 9.85
N SER A 59 6.36 -24.16 10.57
CA SER A 59 6.53 -24.18 12.04
C SER A 59 5.38 -24.86 12.81
N CYS A 60 4.25 -25.14 12.16
CA CYS A 60 3.18 -25.95 12.73
C CYS A 60 3.32 -27.47 12.49
N GLY A 61 4.43 -27.91 11.86
CA GLY A 61 4.69 -29.31 11.53
C GLY A 61 4.19 -29.75 10.14
N GLU A 62 3.45 -28.90 9.43
CA GLU A 62 2.92 -29.20 8.10
C GLU A 62 4.05 -29.37 7.08
N GLN A 63 4.01 -30.45 6.30
CA GLN A 63 4.93 -30.66 5.18
C GLN A 63 4.36 -30.03 3.91
N ILE A 64 5.11 -29.10 3.32
CA ILE A 64 4.74 -28.45 2.06
C ILE A 64 5.56 -29.10 0.94
N ASP A 65 4.86 -29.65 -0.04
CA ASP A 65 5.45 -30.21 -1.27
C ASP A 65 5.89 -29.08 -2.21
N ALA A 66 7.11 -28.59 -1.97
CA ALA A 66 7.69 -27.50 -2.75
C ALA A 66 8.00 -27.96 -4.18
N ALA A 67 8.35 -29.23 -4.39
CA ALA A 67 8.60 -29.80 -5.72
C ALA A 67 7.36 -29.72 -6.61
N ALA A 68 6.19 -30.12 -6.12
CA ALA A 68 4.95 -30.03 -6.90
C ALA A 68 4.56 -28.57 -7.23
N ILE A 69 4.84 -27.62 -6.33
CA ILE A 69 4.61 -26.19 -6.56
C ILE A 69 5.56 -25.66 -7.64
N TRP A 70 6.85 -26.02 -7.58
CA TRP A 70 7.85 -25.65 -8.57
C TRP A 70 7.58 -26.25 -9.94
N GLU A 71 7.11 -27.50 -10.01
CA GLU A 71 6.71 -28.15 -11.26
C GLU A 71 5.57 -27.38 -11.93
N ARG A 72 4.47 -27.10 -11.21
CA ARG A 72 3.34 -26.32 -11.73
C ARG A 72 3.74 -24.92 -12.15
N ARG A 73 4.58 -24.25 -11.36
CA ARG A 73 5.11 -22.92 -11.68
C ARG A 73 5.96 -22.94 -12.95
N THR A 74 6.85 -23.91 -13.08
CA THR A 74 7.75 -24.05 -14.24
C THR A 74 6.95 -24.35 -15.50
N ALA A 75 6.01 -25.30 -15.44
CA ALA A 75 5.12 -25.61 -16.56
C ALA A 75 4.34 -24.36 -17.04
N ARG A 76 3.80 -23.58 -16.09
CA ARG A 76 3.12 -22.31 -16.39
C ARG A 76 4.05 -21.28 -17.04
N LEU A 77 5.23 -21.04 -16.45
CA LEU A 77 6.18 -20.06 -16.99
C LEU A 77 6.67 -20.44 -18.39
N ASN A 78 6.95 -21.72 -18.63
CA ASN A 78 7.34 -22.24 -19.95
C ASN A 78 6.25 -22.02 -21.00
N LYS A 79 4.97 -22.23 -20.64
CA LYS A 79 3.81 -21.98 -21.51
C LYS A 79 3.72 -20.52 -21.98
N TYR A 80 4.19 -19.57 -21.17
CA TYR A 80 4.05 -18.13 -21.39
C TYR A 80 5.38 -17.38 -21.50
N THR A 81 6.45 -18.07 -21.91
CA THR A 81 7.78 -17.45 -22.07
C THR A 81 7.87 -16.58 -23.32
N GLU A 82 7.22 -17.00 -24.41
CA GLU A 82 7.26 -16.30 -25.69
C GLU A 82 5.91 -16.42 -26.42
N ALA A 83 5.54 -15.38 -27.15
CA ALA A 83 4.36 -15.32 -28.00
C ALA A 83 4.75 -14.99 -29.45
N ASN A 84 3.93 -15.48 -30.39
CA ASN A 84 4.09 -15.22 -31.82
C ASN A 84 4.02 -13.70 -32.11
N SER A 85 4.95 -13.19 -32.92
CA SER A 85 5.08 -11.76 -33.22
C SER A 85 3.83 -11.15 -33.86
N ASP A 86 3.11 -11.89 -34.70
CA ASP A 86 1.89 -11.42 -35.34
C ASP A 86 0.76 -11.28 -34.32
N VAL A 87 0.69 -12.22 -33.36
CA VAL A 87 -0.28 -12.16 -32.25
C VAL A 87 0.04 -10.97 -31.33
N VAL A 88 1.32 -10.73 -31.05
CA VAL A 88 1.77 -9.58 -30.25
C VAL A 88 1.47 -8.26 -30.97
N ALA A 89 1.69 -8.19 -32.28
CA ALA A 89 1.35 -7.01 -33.07
C ALA A 89 -0.16 -6.68 -33.00
N GLN A 90 -1.02 -7.72 -32.98
CA GLN A 90 -2.47 -7.58 -32.92
C GLN A 90 -3.05 -7.37 -31.52
N ARG A 91 -2.40 -7.88 -30.46
CA ARG A 91 -2.98 -7.95 -29.10
C ARG A 91 -2.11 -7.36 -28.00
N GLY A 92 -0.88 -6.94 -28.30
CA GLY A 92 0.07 -6.43 -27.32
C GLY A 92 0.26 -7.38 -26.14
N CYS A 93 0.13 -6.86 -24.92
CA CYS A 93 0.25 -7.63 -23.68
C CYS A 93 -0.80 -8.74 -23.55
N LEU A 94 -1.96 -8.60 -24.20
CA LEU A 94 -3.03 -9.61 -24.21
C LEU A 94 -2.69 -10.82 -25.09
N ALA A 95 -1.53 -10.86 -25.75
CA ALA A 95 -1.04 -12.08 -26.40
C ALA A 95 -0.80 -13.20 -25.36
N CYS A 96 -0.24 -12.85 -24.20
CA CYS A 96 -0.04 -13.77 -23.07
C CYS A 96 -1.13 -13.61 -22.02
N HIS A 97 -1.47 -12.38 -21.63
CA HIS A 97 -2.41 -12.04 -20.56
C HIS A 97 -3.86 -11.99 -21.07
N ARG A 98 -4.30 -13.01 -21.81
CA ARG A 98 -5.58 -13.01 -22.56
C ARG A 98 -6.80 -12.74 -21.68
N ASP A 99 -6.80 -13.35 -20.50
CA ASP A 99 -7.95 -13.36 -19.58
C ASP A 99 -7.70 -12.48 -18.34
N ILE A 100 -6.80 -11.52 -18.44
CA ILE A 100 -6.61 -10.53 -17.38
C ILE A 100 -7.86 -9.66 -17.22
N SER A 101 -8.31 -9.51 -15.99
CA SER A 101 -9.47 -8.68 -15.66
C SER A 101 -9.25 -7.23 -16.11
N VAL A 102 -10.32 -6.62 -16.60
CA VAL A 102 -10.32 -5.19 -16.92
C VAL A 102 -10.26 -4.41 -15.62
N ILE A 103 -9.25 -3.55 -15.47
CA ILE A 103 -8.95 -2.87 -14.19
C ILE A 103 -10.16 -2.12 -13.60
N ASN A 104 -10.94 -1.47 -14.44
CA ASN A 104 -12.19 -0.79 -14.09
C ASN A 104 -12.92 -0.39 -15.38
N ALA A 105 -14.25 -0.44 -15.39
CA ALA A 105 -15.05 -0.06 -16.57
C ALA A 105 -14.75 1.37 -17.08
N LYS A 106 -14.56 2.35 -16.19
CA LYS A 106 -14.25 3.74 -16.56
C LYS A 106 -12.85 3.93 -17.13
N MET A 107 -11.92 3.03 -16.80
CA MET A 107 -10.53 3.03 -17.30
C MET A 107 -10.31 1.99 -18.40
N ALA A 108 -11.35 1.27 -18.84
CA ALA A 108 -11.22 0.16 -19.79
C ALA A 108 -10.60 0.62 -21.12
N PHE A 109 -10.83 1.87 -21.52
CA PHE A 109 -10.27 2.45 -22.74
C PHE A 109 -8.73 2.49 -22.72
N ILE A 110 -8.11 2.65 -21.53
CA ILE A 110 -6.65 2.74 -21.38
C ILE A 110 -5.99 1.50 -21.95
N ARG A 111 -6.61 0.32 -21.83
CA ARG A 111 -6.09 -0.97 -22.32
C ARG A 111 -5.68 -0.93 -23.80
N ASN A 112 -6.29 -0.07 -24.60
CA ASN A 112 -6.08 0.00 -26.05
C ASN A 112 -5.34 1.27 -26.51
N ILE A 113 -4.84 2.09 -25.58
CA ILE A 113 -3.98 3.24 -25.93
C ILE A 113 -2.71 2.70 -26.62
N GLY A 114 -2.40 3.24 -27.79
CA GLY A 114 -1.27 2.79 -28.61
C GLY A 114 -1.55 1.52 -29.43
N GLY A 115 -2.75 0.96 -29.37
CA GLY A 115 -3.18 -0.24 -30.11
C GLY A 115 -3.83 -1.29 -29.21
N PRO A 116 -4.51 -2.31 -29.78
CA PRO A 116 -5.25 -3.30 -28.99
C PRO A 116 -4.34 -4.02 -28.00
N GLY A 117 -4.70 -3.96 -26.70
CA GLY A 117 -3.96 -4.59 -25.61
C GLY A 117 -2.55 -4.05 -25.34
N LYS A 118 -2.16 -2.93 -25.97
CA LYS A 118 -0.84 -2.30 -25.74
C LYS A 118 -0.83 -1.32 -24.58
N GLY A 119 -1.99 -0.81 -24.18
CA GLY A 119 -2.09 0.26 -23.20
C GLY A 119 -1.79 -0.12 -21.75
N CYS A 120 -1.51 -1.39 -21.45
CA CYS A 120 -1.03 -1.79 -20.12
C CYS A 120 0.28 -1.06 -19.74
N VAL A 121 1.13 -0.74 -20.72
CA VAL A 121 2.40 -0.02 -20.50
C VAL A 121 2.19 1.43 -20.08
N VAL A 122 0.98 1.99 -20.25
CA VAL A 122 0.64 3.31 -19.72
C VAL A 122 0.86 3.34 -18.22
N CYS A 123 0.43 2.30 -17.50
CA CYS A 123 0.65 2.18 -16.06
C CYS A 123 1.98 1.47 -15.75
N HIS A 124 2.31 0.43 -16.52
CA HIS A 124 3.35 -0.52 -16.15
C HIS A 124 4.73 -0.29 -16.80
N GLU A 125 4.91 0.64 -17.75
CA GLU A 125 6.23 1.03 -18.32
C GLU A 125 7.07 -0.09 -19.01
N GLY A 126 6.48 -1.25 -19.34
CA GLY A 126 7.14 -2.32 -20.10
C GLY A 126 7.09 -2.11 -21.63
N ASP A 127 7.42 -3.14 -22.40
CA ASP A 127 7.30 -3.13 -23.88
C ASP A 127 6.15 -4.01 -24.37
N ALA A 128 5.09 -3.35 -24.86
CA ALA A 128 3.91 -4.04 -25.41
C ALA A 128 4.14 -4.70 -26.78
N ASN A 129 5.27 -4.44 -27.44
CA ASN A 129 5.60 -5.00 -28.75
C ASN A 129 6.57 -6.18 -28.68
N ALA A 130 7.15 -6.43 -27.50
CA ALA A 130 8.07 -7.55 -27.31
C ALA A 130 7.29 -8.87 -27.15
N GLY A 131 7.66 -9.87 -27.95
CA GLY A 131 7.07 -11.21 -27.87
C GLY A 131 7.66 -12.12 -26.80
N ARG A 132 8.83 -11.76 -26.24
CA ARG A 132 9.48 -12.52 -25.15
C ARG A 132 9.21 -11.87 -23.81
N ARG A 133 8.88 -12.69 -22.81
CA ARG A 133 8.58 -12.27 -21.42
C ARG A 133 9.63 -11.31 -20.85
N ASP A 134 10.90 -11.65 -20.98
CA ASP A 134 12.00 -10.91 -20.35
C ASP A 134 12.14 -9.50 -20.94
N ALA A 135 11.98 -9.40 -22.26
CA ALA A 135 12.00 -8.14 -22.99
C ALA A 135 10.73 -7.31 -22.71
N ALA A 136 9.55 -7.94 -22.74
CA ALA A 136 8.28 -7.27 -22.47
C ALA A 136 8.20 -6.68 -21.06
N HIS A 137 8.79 -7.37 -20.07
CA HIS A 137 8.79 -6.94 -18.67
C HIS A 137 10.04 -6.15 -18.26
N GLN A 138 10.97 -5.87 -19.19
CA GLN A 138 12.15 -5.06 -18.89
C GLN A 138 11.72 -3.65 -18.46
N GLY A 139 12.13 -3.23 -17.26
CA GLY A 139 11.76 -1.91 -16.70
C GLY A 139 10.32 -1.80 -16.21
N MET A 140 9.54 -2.89 -16.23
CA MET A 140 8.13 -2.87 -15.87
C MET A 140 7.93 -2.53 -14.38
N ILE A 141 7.01 -1.61 -14.10
CA ILE A 141 6.51 -1.31 -12.76
C ILE A 141 5.50 -2.39 -12.35
N ARG A 142 5.83 -3.18 -11.33
CA ARG A 142 4.94 -4.23 -10.81
C ARG A 142 3.69 -3.67 -10.12
N ASN A 143 3.83 -2.60 -9.34
CA ASN A 143 2.71 -1.89 -8.69
C ASN A 143 2.68 -0.42 -9.14
N PRO A 144 1.85 -0.05 -10.14
CA PRO A 144 1.78 1.32 -10.64
C PRO A 144 1.09 2.29 -9.67
N ALA A 145 0.46 1.78 -8.62
CA ALA A 145 -0.20 2.55 -7.58
C ALA A 145 0.69 2.80 -6.35
N ASP A 146 1.93 2.32 -6.36
CA ASP A 146 2.89 2.57 -5.29
C ASP A 146 3.22 4.07 -5.20
N LEU A 147 3.24 4.64 -3.98
CA LEU A 147 3.55 6.05 -3.80
C LEU A 147 4.98 6.41 -4.22
N TRP A 148 5.95 5.50 -4.11
CA TRP A 148 7.31 5.72 -4.60
C TRP A 148 7.37 5.89 -6.12
N GLU A 149 6.40 5.30 -6.81
CA GLU A 149 6.27 5.38 -8.27
C GLU A 149 5.42 6.58 -8.67
N CYS A 150 4.34 6.83 -7.94
CA CYS A 150 3.47 7.97 -8.16
C CYS A 150 4.18 9.30 -7.91
N ALA A 151 5.03 9.39 -6.88
CA ALA A 151 5.86 10.57 -6.59
C ALA A 151 6.82 10.93 -7.74
N LYS A 152 7.17 9.96 -8.60
CA LYS A 152 7.99 10.17 -9.81
C LYS A 152 7.17 10.54 -11.04
N GLY A 153 5.84 10.71 -10.90
CA GLY A 153 4.92 10.94 -12.02
C GLY A 153 4.62 9.68 -12.85
N ARG A 154 4.95 8.48 -12.34
CA ARG A 154 4.72 7.21 -13.05
C ARG A 154 3.43 6.53 -12.58
N GLY A 155 3.00 5.50 -13.33
CA GLY A 155 1.84 4.70 -12.97
C GLY A 155 0.56 5.54 -12.83
N CYS A 156 -0.14 5.41 -11.70
CA CYS A 156 -1.37 6.14 -11.43
C CYS A 156 -1.20 7.67 -11.45
N ALA A 157 0.00 8.19 -11.14
CA ALA A 157 0.25 9.63 -11.15
C ALA A 157 0.15 10.27 -12.53
N LYS A 158 0.31 9.50 -13.62
CA LYS A 158 0.09 9.99 -14.99
C LYS A 158 -1.32 10.55 -15.19
N CYS A 159 -2.30 10.15 -14.38
CA CYS A 159 -3.66 10.64 -14.49
C CYS A 159 -4.21 11.29 -13.20
N HIS A 160 -3.67 10.92 -12.04
CA HIS A 160 -4.18 11.35 -10.73
C HIS A 160 -3.32 12.43 -10.04
N SER A 161 -2.40 13.05 -10.77
CA SER A 161 -1.58 14.18 -10.32
C SER A 161 -1.92 15.48 -11.09
N ARG A 162 -1.30 16.60 -10.71
CA ARG A 162 -1.55 17.92 -11.33
C ARG A 162 -0.74 18.16 -12.59
N ASN A 163 0.53 17.78 -12.61
CA ASN A 163 1.47 18.03 -13.71
C ASN A 163 2.81 17.29 -13.50
N PRO A 164 3.35 16.55 -14.48
CA PRO A 164 2.74 16.22 -15.75
C PRO A 164 1.65 15.15 -15.62
N SER A 165 0.49 15.45 -16.18
CA SER A 165 -0.64 14.53 -16.29
C SER A 165 -0.94 14.31 -17.76
N VAL A 166 -1.03 13.04 -18.17
CA VAL A 166 -1.49 12.63 -19.50
C VAL A 166 -2.98 12.93 -19.65
N VAL A 167 -3.75 12.78 -18.57
CA VAL A 167 -5.18 13.13 -18.46
C VAL A 167 -5.42 13.66 -17.05
N ASP A 168 -6.19 14.75 -16.87
CA ASP A 168 -6.63 15.17 -15.54
C ASP A 168 -7.90 14.40 -15.15
N VAL A 169 -7.87 13.70 -14.01
CA VAL A 169 -8.99 12.91 -13.51
C VAL A 169 -9.65 13.59 -12.31
N MET A 170 -10.95 13.85 -12.47
CA MET A 170 -11.82 14.34 -11.40
C MET A 170 -12.78 13.22 -10.94
N SER A 171 -12.80 12.94 -9.65
CA SER A 171 -13.73 11.97 -9.04
C SER A 171 -14.85 12.69 -8.31
N MET A 172 -16.10 12.37 -8.60
CA MET A 172 -17.27 12.91 -7.88
C MET A 172 -17.90 11.88 -6.92
N ALA A 173 -17.17 10.81 -6.61
CA ALA A 173 -17.74 9.66 -5.90
C ALA A 173 -18.16 9.97 -4.45
N THR A 174 -17.34 10.74 -3.73
CA THR A 174 -17.59 11.13 -2.33
C THR A 174 -17.79 12.63 -2.16
N ASP A 175 -17.58 13.42 -3.22
CA ASP A 175 -17.78 14.87 -3.21
C ASP A 175 -18.33 15.29 -4.58
N PRO A 176 -19.57 15.80 -4.66
CA PRO A 176 -20.20 16.18 -5.91
C PRO A 176 -19.51 17.36 -6.62
N LEU A 177 -18.68 18.15 -5.93
CA LEU A 177 -17.91 19.25 -6.54
C LEU A 177 -16.66 18.75 -7.28
N GLY A 178 -16.28 17.50 -7.07
CA GLY A 178 -15.19 16.84 -7.79
C GLY A 178 -13.84 16.99 -7.11
N GLN A 179 -13.20 15.84 -6.90
CA GLN A 179 -11.93 15.69 -6.19
C GLN A 179 -10.80 15.50 -7.19
N ARG A 180 -9.68 16.21 -6.98
CA ARG A 180 -8.50 16.21 -7.86
C ARG A 180 -7.21 16.07 -7.06
N PHE A 181 -6.10 15.89 -7.78
CA PHE A 181 -4.72 15.90 -7.25
C PHE A 181 -4.47 14.89 -6.12
N HIS A 182 -5.07 13.71 -6.25
CA HIS A 182 -5.03 12.65 -5.23
C HIS A 182 -3.60 12.29 -4.81
N VAL A 183 -2.64 12.22 -5.74
CA VAL A 183 -1.24 11.90 -5.39
C VAL A 183 -0.66 12.91 -4.39
N TYR A 184 -0.79 14.21 -4.69
CA TYR A 184 -0.28 15.28 -3.84
C TYR A 184 -0.92 15.24 -2.44
N ARG A 185 -2.23 15.05 -2.39
CA ARG A 185 -2.99 15.04 -1.15
C ARG A 185 -2.62 13.82 -0.30
N VAL A 186 -2.59 12.63 -0.91
CA VAL A 186 -2.31 11.37 -0.21
C VAL A 186 -0.92 11.41 0.43
N GLU A 187 0.09 11.97 -0.24
CA GLU A 187 1.44 12.10 0.33
C GLU A 187 1.49 12.90 1.64
N ARG A 188 0.55 13.85 1.81
CA ARG A 188 0.44 14.75 2.97
C ARG A 188 -0.57 14.28 4.01
N SER A 189 -1.44 13.33 3.65
CA SER A 189 -2.43 12.79 4.58
C SER A 189 -1.80 11.95 5.69
N LEU A 190 -2.52 11.80 6.80
CA LEU A 190 -2.08 11.00 7.94
C LEU A 190 -1.92 9.51 7.61
N MET A 191 -2.59 9.01 6.56
CA MET A 191 -2.38 7.66 6.06
C MET A 191 -0.95 7.46 5.53
N SER A 192 -0.30 8.53 5.07
CA SER A 192 1.06 8.52 4.56
C SER A 192 2.09 9.02 5.58
N THR A 193 1.79 10.10 6.30
CA THR A 193 2.76 10.79 7.15
C THR A 193 2.86 10.22 8.57
N GLN A 194 1.77 9.63 9.09
CA GLN A 194 1.66 9.09 10.45
C GLN A 194 1.93 10.11 11.58
N MET A 195 1.95 11.43 11.30
CA MET A 195 2.46 12.43 12.25
C MET A 195 1.85 12.34 13.65
N GLY A 196 0.53 12.18 13.77
CA GLY A 196 -0.14 12.12 15.08
C GLY A 196 0.38 10.97 15.96
N ILE A 197 0.32 9.75 15.45
CA ILE A 197 0.75 8.56 16.20
C ILE A 197 2.26 8.62 16.47
N LEU A 198 3.04 9.04 15.48
CA LEU A 198 4.50 9.12 15.60
C LEU A 198 4.94 10.06 16.70
N ASN A 199 4.50 11.32 16.63
CA ASN A 199 4.97 12.32 17.57
C ASN A 199 4.44 12.07 18.98
N ASN A 200 3.21 11.56 19.13
CA ASN A 200 2.70 11.17 20.45
C ASN A 200 3.53 10.03 21.06
N ALA A 201 3.94 9.04 20.25
CA ALA A 201 4.81 7.98 20.73
C ALA A 201 6.20 8.50 21.13
N LEU A 202 6.79 9.43 20.37
CA LEU A 202 8.07 10.04 20.70
C LEU A 202 7.98 10.89 21.98
N ALA A 203 6.93 11.71 22.10
CA ALA A 203 6.70 12.56 23.26
C ALA A 203 6.48 11.75 24.54
N ALA A 204 5.64 10.71 24.47
CA ALA A 204 5.38 9.81 25.60
C ALA A 204 6.64 9.07 26.09
N ASN A 205 7.66 8.92 25.23
CA ASN A 205 8.94 8.31 25.58
C ASN A 205 10.04 9.35 25.88
N GLY A 206 9.71 10.64 25.93
CA GLY A 206 10.65 11.72 26.27
C GLY A 206 11.66 12.07 25.17
N LEU A 207 11.44 11.66 23.92
CA LEU A 207 12.34 12.00 22.81
C LEU A 207 12.11 13.41 22.27
N ILE A 208 10.88 13.93 22.42
CA ILE A 208 10.49 15.29 22.04
C ILE A 208 9.59 15.89 23.14
N PRO A 209 9.50 17.22 23.27
CA PRO A 209 8.57 17.83 24.21
C PRO A 209 7.11 17.51 23.88
N ILE A 210 6.28 17.34 24.91
CA ILE A 210 4.82 17.16 24.76
C ILE A 210 4.24 18.35 23.99
N GLY A 211 3.34 18.07 23.05
CA GLY A 211 2.72 19.08 22.18
C GLY A 211 3.52 19.42 20.92
N THR A 212 4.80 19.04 20.85
CA THR A 212 5.58 19.19 19.61
C THR A 212 5.30 18.02 18.66
N ARG A 213 5.15 18.32 17.37
CA ARG A 213 4.85 17.29 16.35
C ARG A 213 5.72 17.43 15.08
N PRO A 214 7.05 17.40 15.21
CA PRO A 214 7.94 17.76 14.11
C PRO A 214 8.16 16.64 13.08
N TYR A 215 7.87 15.38 13.42
CA TYR A 215 8.26 14.24 12.59
C TYR A 215 7.11 13.59 11.82
N ALA A 216 7.40 13.14 10.61
CA ALA A 216 6.59 12.24 9.81
C ALA A 216 7.41 11.00 9.42
N ASN A 217 6.76 10.01 8.81
CA ASN A 217 7.45 8.82 8.31
C ASN A 217 8.48 9.15 7.21
N PHE A 218 8.16 10.17 6.40
CA PHE A 218 9.00 10.73 5.35
C PHE A 218 9.04 12.24 5.48
N ASP A 219 10.03 12.83 4.82
CA ASP A 219 10.11 14.27 4.68
C ASP A 219 8.96 14.73 3.78
N CYS A 220 8.23 15.75 4.21
CA CYS A 220 7.02 16.18 3.51
C CYS A 220 6.85 17.69 3.63
N ASP A 221 6.84 18.36 2.47
CA ASP A 221 6.60 19.80 2.34
C ASP A 221 5.22 20.06 1.76
N ASP A 222 4.59 21.18 2.11
CA ASP A 222 3.37 21.68 1.49
C ASP A 222 3.60 23.02 0.76
N PRO A 223 4.17 22.99 -0.46
CA PRO A 223 4.44 24.20 -1.24
C PRO A 223 3.17 24.89 -1.78
N LEU A 224 2.00 24.25 -1.72
CA LEU A 224 0.75 24.82 -2.24
C LEU A 224 0.00 25.66 -1.20
N GLY A 225 0.44 25.64 0.04
CA GLY A 225 -0.08 26.51 1.09
C GLY A 225 -1.40 26.03 1.70
N PRO A 226 -1.98 26.82 2.61
CA PRO A 226 -3.01 26.35 3.56
C PRO A 226 -4.39 26.13 2.96
N VAL A 227 -4.59 26.52 1.70
CA VAL A 227 -5.90 26.45 1.06
C VAL A 227 -6.13 25.00 0.64
N PRO A 228 -7.18 24.33 1.16
CA PRO A 228 -7.54 22.99 0.73
C PRO A 228 -7.65 22.88 -0.79
N LEU A 229 -7.10 21.81 -1.36
CA LEU A 229 -7.14 21.54 -2.80
C LEU A 229 -8.46 20.89 -3.25
N THR A 230 -9.34 20.57 -2.30
CA THR A 230 -10.60 19.89 -2.53
C THR A 230 -11.63 20.28 -1.47
N GLY A 231 -12.90 19.95 -1.71
CA GLY A 231 -14.00 20.30 -0.83
C GLY A 231 -14.69 21.61 -1.23
N THR A 232 -15.72 21.98 -0.47
CA THR A 232 -16.55 23.14 -0.79
C THR A 232 -15.84 24.47 -0.48
N GLN A 233 -16.33 25.57 -1.06
CA GLN A 233 -15.83 26.90 -0.70
C GLN A 233 -16.10 27.24 0.77
N ALA A 234 -17.18 26.69 1.36
CA ALA A 234 -17.46 26.85 2.79
C ALA A 234 -16.41 26.14 3.64
N TYR A 235 -16.05 24.90 3.29
CA TYR A 235 -14.97 24.15 3.92
C TYR A 235 -13.63 24.89 3.82
N ALA A 236 -13.25 25.37 2.63
CA ALA A 236 -12.00 26.10 2.45
C ALA A 236 -11.92 27.39 3.29
N ARG A 237 -13.04 28.12 3.43
CA ARG A 237 -13.13 29.29 4.33
C ARG A 237 -13.00 28.89 5.79
N TRP A 238 -13.69 27.84 6.20
CA TRP A 238 -13.66 27.33 7.56
C TRP A 238 -12.25 26.88 7.97
N VAL A 239 -11.55 26.09 7.13
CA VAL A 239 -10.17 25.67 7.39
C VAL A 239 -9.24 26.87 7.53
N ALA A 240 -9.35 27.86 6.62
CA ALA A 240 -8.53 29.07 6.68
C ALA A 240 -8.74 29.86 7.97
N GLU A 241 -9.99 30.01 8.41
CA GLU A 241 -10.34 30.66 9.66
C GLU A 241 -9.85 29.85 10.87
N ALA A 242 -9.97 28.52 10.83
CA ALA A 242 -9.56 27.64 11.93
C ALA A 242 -8.05 27.69 12.14
N ILE A 243 -7.28 27.72 11.04
CA ILE A 243 -5.83 27.93 11.10
C ILE A 243 -5.50 29.32 11.66
N ALA A 244 -6.18 30.36 11.19
CA ALA A 244 -5.92 31.74 11.62
C ALA A 244 -6.21 31.96 13.11
N GLN A 245 -7.23 31.29 13.66
CA GLN A 245 -7.58 31.36 15.08
C GLN A 245 -6.79 30.37 15.96
N GLY A 246 -5.90 29.55 15.39
CA GLY A 246 -5.14 28.54 16.13
C GLY A 246 -5.96 27.32 16.56
N CYS A 247 -7.16 27.18 16.00
CA CYS A 247 -8.06 26.05 16.18
C CYS A 247 -7.53 24.78 15.50
N ILE A 248 -6.93 24.95 14.31
CA ILE A 248 -6.25 23.88 13.59
C ILE A 248 -4.75 24.18 13.55
N ASP A 249 -3.95 23.24 14.06
CA ASP A 249 -2.50 23.21 13.85
C ASP A 249 -2.23 22.61 12.47
N ARG A 250 -1.68 23.40 11.56
CA ARG A 250 -1.23 23.00 10.22
C ARG A 250 0.28 23.20 10.11
N ARG A 251 0.96 22.29 9.40
CA ARG A 251 2.39 22.37 9.13
C ARG A 251 2.65 22.66 7.65
N ASP A 252 3.64 23.52 7.38
CA ASP A 252 4.18 23.67 6.02
C ASP A 252 5.22 22.59 5.70
N HIS A 253 5.82 21.99 6.74
CA HIS A 253 6.85 20.98 6.63
C HIS A 253 6.78 19.99 7.79
N ALA A 254 7.04 18.72 7.49
CA ALA A 254 7.25 17.64 8.45
C ALA A 254 8.58 16.93 8.17
N MET A 255 9.44 16.85 9.18
CA MET A 255 10.75 16.22 9.04
C MET A 255 10.62 14.70 9.03
N ARG A 256 11.42 14.02 8.21
CA ARG A 256 11.52 12.56 8.33
C ARG A 256 12.01 12.15 9.72
N LEU A 257 11.37 11.13 10.30
CA LEU A 257 11.87 10.45 11.51
C LEU A 257 13.32 9.98 11.29
N PRO A 258 14.27 10.27 12.20
CA PRO A 258 15.66 9.85 12.06
C PRO A 258 15.81 8.34 11.88
N THR A 259 16.85 7.90 11.16
CA THR A 259 17.23 6.47 11.13
C THR A 259 17.66 6.00 12.52
N GLY A 260 17.78 4.69 12.72
CA GLY A 260 18.28 4.16 14.01
C GLY A 260 19.67 4.69 14.37
N GLU A 261 20.56 4.86 13.38
CA GLU A 261 21.89 5.45 13.57
C GLU A 261 21.81 6.93 13.97
N GLN A 262 21.06 7.73 13.21
CA GLN A 262 20.85 9.16 13.51
C GLN A 262 20.15 9.35 14.87
N ALA A 263 19.24 8.45 15.24
CA ALA A 263 18.57 8.47 16.53
C ALA A 263 19.56 8.15 17.67
N ARG A 264 20.51 7.24 17.47
CA ARG A 264 21.57 6.94 18.45
C ARG A 264 22.47 8.13 18.67
N GLU A 265 22.84 8.84 17.61
CA GLU A 265 23.63 10.07 17.70
C GLU A 265 22.85 11.17 18.44
N ARG A 266 21.55 11.32 18.15
CA ARG A 266 20.72 12.39 18.69
C ARG A 266 20.29 12.18 20.14
N TRP A 267 19.89 10.97 20.50
CA TRP A 267 19.25 10.67 21.79
C TRP A 267 19.99 9.63 22.64
N GLY A 268 21.01 8.96 22.10
CA GLY A 268 21.69 7.87 22.79
C GLY A 268 20.83 6.61 22.96
N LEU A 269 21.40 5.61 23.65
CA LEU A 269 20.68 4.42 24.08
C LEU A 269 20.18 4.61 25.52
N PRO A 270 18.99 4.08 25.88
CA PRO A 270 18.13 3.20 25.07
C PRO A 270 17.12 3.93 24.16
N GLN A 271 17.01 5.26 24.20
CA GLN A 271 15.98 6.04 23.52
C GLN A 271 15.96 5.78 22.00
N ALA A 272 17.13 5.65 21.38
CA ALA A 272 17.21 5.32 19.96
C ALA A 272 16.60 3.95 19.59
N MET A 273 16.55 3.00 20.54
CA MET A 273 15.87 1.72 20.33
C MET A 273 14.37 1.91 20.13
N MET A 274 13.75 2.90 20.77
CA MET A 274 12.34 3.22 20.54
C MET A 274 12.13 3.72 19.11
N VAL A 275 12.99 4.59 18.59
CA VAL A 275 12.89 5.06 17.19
C VAL A 275 13.04 3.90 16.20
N ASP A 276 14.04 3.04 16.42
CA ASP A 276 14.27 1.88 15.56
C ASP A 276 13.10 0.87 15.64
N TYR A 277 12.59 0.61 16.84
CA TYR A 277 11.41 -0.22 17.07
C TYR A 277 10.19 0.36 16.35
N TYR A 278 9.93 1.66 16.49
CA TYR A 278 8.81 2.32 15.81
C TYR A 278 8.89 2.15 14.30
N ARG A 279 10.07 2.39 13.71
CA ARG A 279 10.27 2.26 12.27
C ARG A 279 10.01 0.84 11.76
N LYS A 280 10.43 -0.18 12.52
CA LYS A 280 10.31 -1.60 12.13
C LYS A 280 8.94 -2.20 12.44
N GLU A 281 8.32 -1.79 13.53
CA GLU A 281 7.08 -2.41 14.03
C GLU A 281 5.81 -1.57 13.82
N CYS A 282 5.92 -0.24 13.84
CA CYS A 282 4.78 0.68 13.82
C CYS A 282 4.63 1.40 12.47
N ALA A 283 5.73 1.85 11.86
CA ALA A 283 5.72 2.64 10.62
C ALA A 283 5.49 1.83 9.33
N ARG A 284 5.38 0.50 9.46
CA ARG A 284 5.18 -0.42 8.33
C ARG A 284 3.76 -0.41 7.74
N CYS A 285 2.78 0.12 8.48
CA CYS A 285 1.37 0.07 8.08
C CYS A 285 0.96 1.25 7.18
N HIS A 286 1.72 2.35 7.19
CA HIS A 286 1.39 3.57 6.46
C HIS A 286 1.72 3.43 4.97
N ASN A 287 1.01 4.20 4.14
CA ASN A 287 0.68 3.88 2.74
C ASN A 287 1.87 3.67 1.77
N TRP A 288 3.10 3.89 2.22
CA TRP A 288 4.34 3.77 1.44
C TRP A 288 4.89 2.35 1.30
N GLY A 289 4.28 1.35 1.94
CA GLY A 289 4.74 -0.03 1.88
C GLY A 289 3.61 -1.04 1.96
N ALA A 290 3.85 -2.26 1.46
CA ALA A 290 2.87 -3.36 1.42
C ALA A 290 2.58 -4.02 2.78
N GLY A 291 3.24 -3.58 3.85
CA GLY A 291 3.06 -4.14 5.20
C GLY A 291 3.64 -5.55 5.37
N LYS A 292 3.14 -6.26 6.38
CA LYS A 292 3.58 -7.62 6.70
C LYS A 292 3.05 -8.63 5.69
N ASN A 293 3.86 -9.64 5.37
CA ASN A 293 3.40 -10.79 4.62
C ASN A 293 2.69 -11.79 5.54
N GLN A 294 1.50 -11.44 6.02
CA GLN A 294 0.70 -12.28 6.93
C GLN A 294 -0.75 -12.38 6.44
N ARG A 295 -1.38 -13.52 6.70
CA ARG A 295 -2.81 -13.72 6.41
C ARG A 295 -3.65 -12.60 7.03
N GLY A 296 -4.49 -11.96 6.22
CA GLY A 296 -5.25 -10.75 6.57
C GLY A 296 -4.50 -9.43 6.35
N ASP A 297 -3.18 -9.40 6.43
CA ASP A 297 -2.38 -8.15 6.31
C ASP A 297 -1.87 -7.90 4.88
N ARG A 298 -1.85 -8.92 4.02
CA ARG A 298 -1.30 -8.82 2.65
C ARG A 298 -2.10 -7.83 1.81
N ARG A 299 -1.42 -6.89 1.16
CA ARG A 299 -2.03 -5.89 0.26
C ARG A 299 -0.96 -5.27 -0.65
N GLY A 300 -1.41 -4.44 -1.59
CA GLY A 300 -0.53 -3.52 -2.31
C GLY A 300 -0.02 -2.39 -1.42
N SER A 301 0.93 -1.62 -1.95
CA SER A 301 1.37 -0.31 -1.42
C SER A 301 0.67 0.83 -2.17
N GLY A 302 0.66 2.01 -1.57
CA GLY A 302 0.05 3.22 -2.11
C GLY A 302 -1.43 3.06 -2.38
N CYS A 303 -1.92 3.61 -3.50
CA CYS A 303 -3.35 3.58 -3.83
C CYS A 303 -3.87 2.12 -3.90
N ALA A 304 -3.03 1.15 -4.30
CA ALA A 304 -3.41 -0.27 -4.33
C ALA A 304 -3.60 -0.89 -2.94
N GLY A 305 -3.10 -0.25 -1.87
CA GLY A 305 -3.34 -0.69 -0.50
C GLY A 305 -4.83 -0.67 -0.11
N CYS A 306 -5.60 0.25 -0.70
CA CYS A 306 -7.04 0.39 -0.48
C CYS A 306 -7.86 0.00 -1.72
N HIS A 307 -7.42 0.41 -2.90
CA HIS A 307 -8.21 0.30 -4.12
C HIS A 307 -8.09 -1.03 -4.84
N VAL A 308 -7.06 -1.85 -4.59
CA VAL A 308 -6.94 -3.18 -5.20
C VAL A 308 -7.44 -4.22 -4.20
N PRO A 309 -8.52 -4.96 -4.50
CA PRO A 309 -9.04 -5.96 -3.58
C PRO A 309 -8.11 -7.16 -3.38
N TYR A 310 -7.96 -7.60 -2.14
CA TYR A 310 -7.28 -8.83 -1.76
C TYR A 310 -8.25 -9.72 -0.97
N SER A 311 -8.10 -11.04 -1.02
CA SER A 311 -8.69 -11.95 -0.03
C SER A 311 -7.82 -11.97 1.24
N ASN A 312 -8.32 -12.54 2.33
CA ASN A 312 -7.50 -12.72 3.54
C ASN A 312 -6.29 -13.62 3.27
N ASP A 313 -6.42 -14.57 2.34
CA ASP A 313 -5.38 -15.49 1.95
C ASP A 313 -4.44 -14.89 0.87
N ALA A 314 -4.94 -13.91 0.09
CA ALA A 314 -4.21 -13.18 -0.95
C ALA A 314 -3.71 -14.09 -2.08
N TYR A 315 -4.57 -15.01 -2.50
CA TYR A 315 -4.41 -15.76 -3.74
C TYR A 315 -5.00 -14.98 -4.91
N TYR A 316 -4.49 -15.26 -6.11
CA TYR A 316 -5.11 -14.77 -7.33
C TYR A 316 -6.35 -15.61 -7.65
N GLU A 317 -7.49 -14.96 -7.73
CA GLU A 317 -8.80 -15.57 -7.99
C GLU A 317 -9.34 -15.19 -9.38
N GLY A 318 -8.57 -14.44 -10.18
CA GLY A 318 -8.91 -14.11 -11.55
C GLY A 318 -8.66 -15.24 -12.55
N THR A 319 -8.81 -14.90 -13.83
CA THR A 319 -8.78 -15.84 -14.96
C THR A 319 -7.47 -15.84 -15.74
N ASP A 320 -6.56 -14.90 -15.49
CA ASP A 320 -5.25 -14.86 -16.15
C ASP A 320 -4.39 -16.07 -15.76
N GLU A 321 -4.27 -17.03 -16.68
CA GLU A 321 -3.50 -18.26 -16.48
C GLU A 321 -1.99 -18.04 -16.34
N THR A 322 -1.48 -16.85 -16.65
CA THR A 322 -0.06 -16.53 -16.46
C THR A 322 0.28 -16.37 -14.97
N LEU A 323 -0.73 -16.12 -14.13
CA LEU A 323 -0.58 -15.90 -12.70
C LEU A 323 -0.78 -17.19 -11.90
N SER A 324 0.00 -17.33 -10.83
CA SER A 324 -0.06 -18.50 -9.96
C SER A 324 -1.32 -18.53 -9.10
N ARG A 325 -1.89 -19.73 -8.95
CA ARG A 325 -2.91 -20.02 -7.95
C ARG A 325 -2.33 -20.58 -6.64
N ASP A 326 -1.06 -20.97 -6.66
CA ASP A 326 -0.35 -21.53 -5.49
C ASP A 326 0.39 -20.44 -4.68
N GLU A 327 0.68 -19.29 -5.30
CA GLU A 327 1.43 -18.21 -4.65
C GLU A 327 0.48 -17.21 -4.00
N ILE A 328 0.90 -16.71 -2.84
CA ILE A 328 0.21 -15.64 -2.13
C ILE A 328 0.76 -14.26 -2.52
N ARG A 329 0.26 -13.21 -1.84
CA ARG A 329 0.54 -11.79 -2.11
C ARG A 329 0.01 -11.32 -3.47
N LYS A 330 -1.03 -11.98 -3.97
CA LYS A 330 -1.72 -11.58 -5.20
C LYS A 330 -3.05 -10.92 -4.86
N PRO A 331 -3.46 -9.90 -5.64
CA PRO A 331 -4.80 -9.38 -5.52
C PRO A 331 -5.82 -10.44 -5.95
N LEU A 332 -7.07 -10.27 -5.54
CA LEU A 332 -8.19 -11.13 -5.99
C LEU A 332 -8.20 -11.24 -7.51
N ARG A 333 -8.04 -10.11 -8.18
CA ARG A 333 -8.02 -9.99 -9.63
C ARG A 333 -7.37 -8.66 -10.00
N HIS A 334 -7.11 -8.48 -11.29
CA HIS A 334 -6.58 -7.21 -11.80
C HIS A 334 -7.72 -6.19 -11.91
N GLU A 335 -8.20 -5.70 -10.77
CA GLU A 335 -9.29 -4.71 -10.67
C GLU A 335 -9.03 -3.70 -9.56
N ILE A 336 -9.60 -2.51 -9.72
CA ILE A 336 -9.64 -1.49 -8.68
C ILE A 336 -11.08 -1.06 -8.37
N THR A 337 -11.34 -0.84 -7.08
CA THR A 337 -12.59 -0.30 -6.55
C THR A 337 -12.36 1.11 -6.01
N ILE A 338 -13.34 1.99 -6.20
CA ILE A 338 -13.40 3.31 -5.55
C ILE A 338 -14.19 3.29 -4.23
N ALA A 339 -14.88 2.17 -3.95
CA ALA A 339 -15.62 1.91 -2.74
C ALA A 339 -15.00 0.68 -2.05
N PRO A 340 -13.89 0.85 -1.31
CA PRO A 340 -13.29 -0.24 -0.56
C PRO A 340 -14.20 -0.61 0.63
N GLY A 341 -14.56 -1.88 0.75
CA GLY A 341 -15.22 -2.37 1.97
C GLY A 341 -14.26 -2.38 3.16
N SER A 342 -14.82 -2.43 4.38
CA SER A 342 -14.08 -2.34 5.64
C SER A 342 -12.98 -3.39 5.81
N VAL A 343 -13.09 -4.52 5.12
CA VAL A 343 -12.03 -5.55 5.06
C VAL A 343 -10.69 -5.02 4.53
N MET A 344 -10.70 -3.97 3.69
CA MET A 344 -9.47 -3.33 3.22
C MET A 344 -8.84 -2.47 4.33
N CYS A 345 -9.66 -1.82 5.14
CA CYS A 345 -9.22 -1.01 6.28
C CYS A 345 -8.64 -1.92 7.38
N THR A 346 -9.26 -3.08 7.65
CA THR A 346 -8.79 -4.02 8.67
C THR A 346 -7.44 -4.63 8.33
N ARG A 347 -6.95 -4.59 7.09
CA ARG A 347 -5.56 -5.00 6.77
C ARG A 347 -4.50 -4.20 7.53
N CYS A 348 -4.83 -2.99 7.97
CA CYS A 348 -3.98 -2.13 8.80
C CYS A 348 -4.59 -1.84 10.18
N HIS A 349 -5.90 -1.58 10.26
CA HIS A 349 -6.60 -1.06 11.45
C HIS A 349 -7.02 -2.15 12.46
N THR A 350 -6.25 -3.22 12.58
CA THR A 350 -6.47 -4.34 13.53
C THR A 350 -5.71 -4.22 14.84
N ARG A 351 -4.72 -3.34 14.90
CA ARG A 351 -3.81 -3.16 16.06
C ARG A 351 -4.10 -1.85 16.78
N GLY A 352 -3.24 -1.44 17.70
CA GLY A 352 -3.34 -0.14 18.39
C GLY A 352 -4.68 0.02 19.09
N LYS A 353 -5.61 0.76 18.45
CA LYS A 353 -6.99 0.98 18.92
C LYS A 353 -7.95 -0.18 18.60
N ARG A 354 -7.56 -1.15 17.75
CA ARG A 354 -8.38 -2.29 17.28
C ARG A 354 -9.69 -1.89 16.58
N ILE A 355 -9.76 -0.65 16.10
CA ILE A 355 -11.01 -0.07 15.59
C ILE A 355 -11.61 -0.91 14.47
N GLY A 356 -10.82 -1.38 13.51
CA GLY A 356 -11.33 -2.16 12.40
C GLY A 356 -11.89 -3.51 12.83
N THR A 357 -11.20 -4.24 13.72
CA THR A 357 -11.70 -5.53 14.21
C THR A 357 -12.92 -5.36 15.10
N SER A 358 -12.93 -4.36 15.98
CA SER A 358 -14.08 -4.09 16.85
C SER A 358 -15.29 -3.61 16.05
N TYR A 359 -15.09 -2.78 15.01
CA TYR A 359 -16.15 -2.35 14.10
C TYR A 359 -16.83 -3.54 13.43
N GLU A 360 -16.04 -4.52 12.96
CA GLU A 360 -16.54 -5.78 12.39
C GLU A 360 -17.06 -6.79 13.44
N GLY A 361 -16.98 -6.47 14.74
CA GLY A 361 -17.45 -7.36 15.82
C GLY A 361 -16.53 -8.53 16.14
N LEU A 362 -15.24 -8.37 15.86
CA LEU A 362 -14.17 -9.32 16.15
C LEU A 362 -13.38 -8.89 17.39
N MET A 363 -13.36 -9.73 18.42
CA MET A 363 -12.57 -9.54 19.62
C MET A 363 -11.37 -10.51 19.62
N GLU A 364 -10.16 -9.98 19.84
CA GLU A 364 -8.96 -10.79 19.95
C GLU A 364 -9.11 -11.83 21.07
N SER A 365 -8.79 -13.09 20.79
CA SER A 365 -8.80 -14.18 21.73
C SER A 365 -7.38 -14.72 21.96
N PRO A 366 -7.00 -15.02 23.22
CA PRO A 366 -5.76 -15.74 23.50
C PRO A 366 -5.84 -17.22 23.12
N PHE A 367 -7.06 -17.73 22.89
CA PHE A 367 -7.30 -19.14 22.58
C PHE A 367 -7.33 -19.40 21.09
N GLN A 368 -7.07 -20.65 20.69
CA GLN A 368 -7.18 -21.09 19.30
C GLN A 368 -8.60 -21.53 18.92
N SER A 369 -9.55 -21.46 19.86
CA SER A 369 -10.96 -21.66 19.58
C SER A 369 -11.57 -20.44 18.85
N PRO A 370 -12.62 -20.64 18.02
CA PRO A 370 -13.28 -21.93 17.74
C PRO A 370 -12.40 -22.88 16.90
N TRP A 371 -12.46 -24.17 17.25
CA TRP A 371 -11.74 -25.22 16.53
C TRP A 371 -12.38 -25.45 15.16
N ARG A 372 -11.54 -25.69 14.16
CA ARG A 372 -11.97 -26.07 12.81
C ARG A 372 -12.49 -27.50 12.81
N LYS A 373 -13.20 -27.89 11.74
CA LYS A 373 -13.77 -29.23 11.56
C LYS A 373 -12.73 -30.35 11.60
N ASP A 374 -11.49 -30.05 11.21
CA ASP A 374 -10.33 -30.96 11.21
C ASP A 374 -9.63 -31.05 12.58
N GLY A 375 -10.17 -30.39 13.61
CA GLY A 375 -9.60 -30.36 14.96
C GLY A 375 -8.45 -29.36 15.13
N HIS A 376 -8.01 -28.68 14.06
CA HIS A 376 -7.00 -27.63 14.17
C HIS A 376 -7.59 -26.33 14.74
N GLY A 377 -6.73 -25.54 15.38
CA GLY A 377 -7.09 -24.20 15.83
C GLY A 377 -7.51 -23.27 14.69
N GLN A 378 -8.22 -22.19 15.02
CA GLN A 378 -8.51 -21.12 14.08
C GLN A 378 -7.21 -20.64 13.41
N MET A 379 -7.22 -20.54 12.08
CA MET A 379 -6.11 -19.90 11.36
C MET A 379 -6.01 -18.45 11.80
N LYS A 380 -4.81 -18.01 12.15
CA LYS A 380 -4.59 -16.63 12.57
C LYS A 380 -4.96 -15.67 11.45
N LEU A 381 -5.72 -14.64 11.80
CA LEU A 381 -5.99 -13.48 10.95
C LEU A 381 -5.26 -12.29 11.59
N HIS A 382 -4.51 -11.49 10.83
CA HIS A 382 -3.69 -10.39 11.38
C HIS A 382 -2.71 -10.83 12.50
N GLY A 383 -2.37 -12.12 12.51
CA GLY A 383 -1.53 -12.76 13.53
C GLY A 383 -2.21 -13.10 14.85
N LYS A 384 -3.54 -13.03 14.93
CA LYS A 384 -4.35 -13.26 16.12
C LYS A 384 -5.48 -14.25 15.86
N SER A 385 -6.03 -14.80 16.94
CA SER A 385 -7.33 -15.49 16.93
C SER A 385 -8.42 -14.50 17.31
N TYR A 386 -9.64 -14.72 16.85
CA TYR A 386 -10.79 -13.86 17.13
C TYR A 386 -12.04 -14.67 17.48
N ILE A 387 -12.80 -14.13 18.43
CA ILE A 387 -14.19 -14.52 18.70
C ILE A 387 -15.13 -13.44 18.15
N ALA A 388 -16.29 -13.85 17.66
CA ALA A 388 -17.33 -12.91 17.24
C ALA A 388 -18.18 -12.51 18.45
N VAL A 389 -18.32 -11.20 18.70
CA VAL A 389 -19.04 -10.67 19.89
C VAL A 389 -20.20 -9.71 19.54
N GLY A 390 -20.29 -9.26 18.28
CA GLY A 390 -21.27 -8.29 17.80
C GLY A 390 -20.57 -7.06 17.22
N CYS A 391 -20.99 -6.62 16.03
CA CYS A 391 -20.39 -5.48 15.32
C CYS A 391 -20.91 -4.14 15.83
N ASP A 392 -20.27 -3.05 15.40
CA ASP A 392 -20.73 -1.68 15.66
C ASP A 392 -22.15 -1.46 15.11
N VAL A 393 -22.92 -0.55 15.71
CA VAL A 393 -24.29 -0.26 15.26
C VAL A 393 -24.32 0.22 13.82
N HIS A 394 -23.37 1.06 13.39
CA HIS A 394 -23.29 1.53 12.01
C HIS A 394 -22.97 0.37 11.07
N ARG A 395 -22.06 -0.52 11.46
CA ARG A 395 -21.74 -1.73 10.72
C ARG A 395 -22.92 -2.68 10.59
N SER A 396 -23.76 -2.78 11.63
CA SER A 396 -24.99 -3.59 11.65
C SER A 396 -26.06 -3.08 10.69
N HIS A 397 -25.96 -1.79 10.31
CA HIS A 397 -26.77 -1.12 9.30
C HIS A 397 -26.04 -0.96 7.97
N GLU A 398 -25.06 -1.82 7.69
CA GLU A 398 -24.35 -1.93 6.40
C GLU A 398 -23.49 -0.72 6.03
N LEU A 399 -23.18 0.18 6.98
CA LEU A 399 -22.21 1.24 6.76
C LEU A 399 -20.79 0.70 6.82
N GLU A 400 -20.00 1.04 5.80
CA GLU A 400 -18.59 0.75 5.67
C GLU A 400 -17.75 1.90 6.25
N CYS A 401 -16.49 1.65 6.58
CA CYS A 401 -15.59 2.71 7.08
C CYS A 401 -15.54 3.93 6.14
N ALA A 402 -15.61 3.72 4.82
CA ALA A 402 -15.51 4.76 3.81
C ALA A 402 -16.76 5.65 3.69
N ASP A 403 -17.87 5.27 4.32
CA ASP A 403 -19.10 6.09 4.36
C ASP A 403 -18.98 7.26 5.34
N CYS A 404 -18.14 7.11 6.38
CA CYS A 404 -17.78 8.20 7.31
C CYS A 404 -16.39 8.77 7.00
N HIS A 405 -15.41 7.93 6.66
CA HIS A 405 -14.06 8.36 6.32
C HIS A 405 -13.92 8.55 4.81
N THR A 406 -14.37 9.70 4.33
CA THR A 406 -14.41 9.98 2.89
C THR A 406 -13.04 10.41 2.34
N SER A 407 -13.04 10.96 1.13
CA SER A 407 -11.82 11.32 0.41
C SER A 407 -10.97 12.36 1.15
N ILE A 408 -11.54 13.35 1.85
CA ILE A 408 -10.71 14.34 2.57
C ILE A 408 -10.05 13.69 3.79
N ASP A 409 -10.79 12.90 4.56
CA ASP A 409 -10.26 12.13 5.70
C ASP A 409 -9.10 11.21 5.31
N ILE A 410 -9.27 10.46 4.21
CA ILE A 410 -8.34 9.39 3.83
C ILE A 410 -7.23 9.91 2.91
N HIS A 411 -7.61 10.59 1.82
CA HIS A 411 -6.64 11.13 0.87
C HIS A 411 -6.02 12.44 1.35
N GLY A 412 -6.54 13.10 2.38
CA GLY A 412 -6.15 14.44 2.78
C GLY A 412 -6.78 15.52 1.90
N ASP A 413 -6.75 16.77 2.32
CA ASP A 413 -7.16 17.93 1.52
C ASP A 413 -5.98 18.62 0.80
N GLY A 414 -4.75 18.20 1.10
CA GLY A 414 -3.52 18.80 0.60
C GLY A 414 -2.67 19.42 1.72
N ASN A 415 -3.25 19.69 2.88
CA ASN A 415 -2.56 20.19 4.05
C ASN A 415 -1.85 19.08 4.83
N ILE A 416 -0.82 19.45 5.60
CA ILE A 416 -0.15 18.57 6.54
C ILE A 416 -0.70 18.82 7.94
N TYR A 417 -1.54 17.89 8.41
CA TYR A 417 -2.06 17.90 9.77
C TYR A 417 -1.21 17.03 10.70
N PRO A 418 -0.82 17.54 11.88
CA PRO A 418 0.04 16.81 12.79
C PRO A 418 -0.76 15.88 13.74
N THR A 419 -2.09 15.91 13.72
CA THR A 419 -2.99 15.01 14.48
C THR A 419 -4.19 14.59 13.66
N THR A 420 -4.80 13.46 14.05
CA THR A 420 -6.07 13.00 13.47
C THR A 420 -7.19 13.98 13.68
N ASP A 421 -7.21 14.66 14.83
CA ASP A 421 -8.32 15.52 15.24
C ASP A 421 -8.50 16.73 14.30
N HIS A 422 -7.43 17.20 13.65
CA HIS A 422 -7.51 18.30 12.68
C HIS A 422 -7.79 17.84 11.24
N ALA A 423 -7.77 16.53 11.00
CA ALA A 423 -7.98 15.95 9.68
C ALA A 423 -9.37 15.32 9.53
N VAL A 424 -10.22 15.41 10.55
CA VAL A 424 -11.59 14.89 10.55
C VAL A 424 -12.48 15.75 9.65
N GLU A 425 -13.20 15.10 8.74
CA GLU A 425 -14.13 15.68 7.78
C GLU A 425 -15.59 15.51 8.25
N ILE A 426 -15.92 14.38 8.86
CA ILE A 426 -17.28 14.02 9.27
C ILE A 426 -17.34 13.75 10.77
N GLU A 427 -18.25 14.45 11.44
CA GLU A 427 -18.61 14.25 12.83
C GLU A 427 -20.01 13.66 13.00
N CYS A 428 -20.36 13.26 14.23
CA CYS A 428 -21.67 12.70 14.55
C CYS A 428 -22.81 13.66 14.17
N THR A 429 -22.62 14.96 14.40
CA THR A 429 -23.60 16.03 14.18
C THR A 429 -23.88 16.27 12.70
N ASP A 430 -22.93 15.97 11.81
CA ASP A 430 -23.11 16.09 10.34
C ASP A 430 -24.14 15.10 9.80
N CYS A 431 -24.40 14.01 10.52
CA CYS A 431 -25.39 12.99 10.14
C CYS A 431 -26.61 12.96 11.08
N HIS A 432 -26.39 13.12 12.39
CA HIS A 432 -27.46 13.00 13.40
C HIS A 432 -28.06 14.35 13.83
N GLY A 433 -27.35 15.46 13.60
CA GLY A 433 -27.73 16.77 14.12
C GLY A 433 -27.54 16.84 15.63
N THR A 434 -28.34 17.69 16.28
CA THR A 434 -28.48 17.77 17.73
C THR A 434 -29.93 17.48 18.13
N PRO A 435 -30.26 17.35 19.42
CA PRO A 435 -31.65 17.24 19.85
C PRO A 435 -32.54 18.42 19.42
N GLU A 436 -31.95 19.59 19.17
CA GLU A 436 -32.65 20.83 18.81
C GLU A 436 -32.59 21.20 17.32
N ALA A 437 -31.66 20.62 16.55
CA ALA A 437 -31.41 21.00 15.16
C ALA A 437 -31.04 19.80 14.27
N TYR A 438 -31.60 19.77 13.06
CA TYR A 438 -31.20 18.82 12.02
C TYR A 438 -29.78 19.12 11.50
N PRO A 439 -29.07 18.13 10.92
CA PRO A 439 -27.71 18.33 10.42
C PRO A 439 -27.56 19.49 9.44
N TRP A 440 -28.50 19.65 8.49
CA TRP A 440 -28.48 20.73 7.49
C TRP A 440 -28.80 22.12 8.07
N GLN A 441 -29.14 22.21 9.35
CA GLN A 441 -29.33 23.48 10.07
C GLN A 441 -28.06 23.89 10.82
N LEU A 442 -27.08 22.98 10.95
CA LEU A 442 -25.82 23.26 11.60
C LEU A 442 -24.83 23.90 10.62
N PRO A 443 -24.02 24.87 11.07
CA PRO A 443 -22.92 25.39 10.27
C PRO A 443 -21.82 24.34 10.06
N THR A 444 -21.00 24.53 9.03
CA THR A 444 -19.78 23.73 8.82
C THR A 444 -18.83 23.83 10.03
N GLY A 445 -18.36 22.68 10.52
CA GLY A 445 -17.49 22.58 11.70
C GLY A 445 -18.23 22.84 13.03
N TYR A 446 -19.53 22.55 13.08
CA TYR A 446 -20.28 22.63 14.32
C TYR A 446 -19.73 21.65 15.36
N GLY A 447 -19.37 22.15 16.55
CA GLY A 447 -18.73 21.36 17.61
C GLY A 447 -17.22 21.59 17.69
N ASP A 448 -16.61 22.10 16.64
CA ASP A 448 -15.21 22.52 16.65
C ASP A 448 -15.01 23.86 17.35
N CYS A 449 -13.78 24.12 17.79
CA CYS A 449 -13.43 25.29 18.60
C CYS A 449 -13.74 26.66 17.97
N LEU A 450 -14.03 26.73 16.66
CA LEU A 450 -14.50 27.95 15.99
C LEU A 450 -15.99 28.24 16.19
N VAL A 451 -16.78 27.19 16.45
CA VAL A 451 -18.25 27.21 16.38
C VAL A 451 -18.87 26.80 17.72
N GLN A 452 -18.05 26.72 18.78
CA GLN A 452 -18.48 26.46 20.16
C GLN A 452 -19.11 27.68 20.84
#